data_AF-F9D3Z9-F1
#
_entry.id   AF-F9D3Z9-F1
#
_cell.length_a   1.000
_cell.length_b   1.000
_cell.length_c   1.000
_cell.angle_alpha   90.00
_cell.angle_beta   90.00
_cell.angle_gamma   90.00
#
_symmetry.space_group_name_H-M   'P 1'
#
loop_
_entity.id
_entity.type
_entity.pdbx_description
1 polymer ?
#
loop_
_entity_poly.entity_id
_entity_poly.type
_entity_poly.pdbx_seq_one_letter_code
_entity_poly.pdbx_strand_id
1 'polypeptide(L)'
;MNDETTPVLDMLEELKQECKAISKAQAELRTALVEQPINSKAEHTAAQEAVQIHLSQETQAKIKEHQLFVLAALSESSKKLDPKFEALQQLIKEQQKPVEYKNYSLFASVHLAERMLLLLVCGLVMISCWFFSMGANQLQTAFDYDLRYRYLRMQGKATKKDFDYLDSIFIMHRNPKAIQQMQQKVIDYEQALQRQAELLLQQERIKQEQRKLKRQLRK
;
A
#
# COMPACT_ATOMS: atom_id res chain seq x y z
N MET A 1 -15.80 9.57 -2.18
CA MET A 1 -16.61 9.72 -0.96
C MET A 1 -17.38 11.04 -1.12
N ASN A 2 -18.41 11.04 -1.98
CA ASN A 2 -19.08 12.25 -2.48
C ASN A 2 -20.48 12.47 -1.88
N ASP A 3 -20.89 11.64 -0.92
CA ASP A 3 -22.30 11.58 -0.50
C ASP A 3 -22.73 12.66 0.50
N GLU A 4 -21.81 13.31 1.22
CA GLU A 4 -22.21 14.22 2.30
C GLU A 4 -22.58 15.63 1.82
N THR A 5 -22.09 16.09 0.67
CA THR A 5 -22.31 17.46 0.18
C THR A 5 -23.38 17.56 -0.91
N THR A 6 -23.72 16.45 -1.56
CA THR A 6 -24.85 16.33 -2.49
C THR A 6 -26.19 16.77 -1.87
N PRO A 7 -26.58 16.32 -0.65
CA PRO A 7 -27.81 16.79 -0.03
C PRO A 7 -27.76 18.27 0.34
N VAL A 8 -26.58 18.82 0.67
CA VAL A 8 -26.41 20.25 0.99
C VAL A 8 -26.61 21.13 -0.25
N LEU A 9 -26.11 20.68 -1.40
CA LEU A 9 -26.31 21.37 -2.67
C LEU A 9 -27.77 21.34 -3.12
N ASP A 10 -28.44 20.19 -2.92
CA ASP A 10 -29.85 19.99 -3.26
C ASP A 10 -30.76 20.87 -2.39
N MET A 11 -30.53 20.89 -1.07
CA MET A 11 -31.23 21.81 -0.14
C MET A 11 -31.00 23.29 -0.50
N LEU A 12 -29.81 23.66 -0.98
CA LEU A 12 -29.51 25.04 -1.39
C LEU A 12 -30.29 25.43 -2.65
N GLU A 13 -30.41 24.52 -3.62
CA GLU A 13 -31.16 24.74 -4.85
C GLU A 13 -32.68 24.78 -4.57
N GLU A 14 -33.17 23.93 -3.66
CA GLU A 14 -34.55 23.95 -3.16
C GLU A 14 -34.89 25.29 -2.50
N LEU A 15 -34.06 25.77 -1.57
CA LEU A 15 -34.24 27.07 -0.91
C LEU A 15 -34.23 28.25 -1.89
N LYS A 16 -33.38 28.19 -2.92
CA LYS A 16 -33.34 29.20 -4.00
C LYS A 16 -34.62 29.18 -4.82
N GLN A 17 -35.15 27.99 -5.12
CA GLN A 17 -36.39 27.82 -5.87
C GLN A 17 -37.61 28.32 -5.07
N GLU A 18 -37.66 28.05 -3.77
CA GLU A 18 -38.69 28.60 -2.87
C GLU A 18 -38.61 30.13 -2.79
N CYS A 19 -37.40 30.70 -2.64
CA CYS A 19 -37.22 32.16 -2.65
C CYS A 19 -37.72 32.80 -3.95
N LYS A 20 -37.53 32.14 -5.10
CA LYS A 20 -38.04 32.60 -6.40
C LYS A 20 -39.57 32.52 -6.49
N ALA A 21 -40.17 31.45 -5.96
CA ALA A 21 -41.62 31.30 -5.91
C ALA A 21 -42.27 32.38 -5.02
N ILE A 22 -41.67 32.66 -3.86
CA ILE A 22 -42.10 33.74 -2.96
C ILE A 22 -42.03 35.09 -3.66
N SER A 23 -40.91 35.41 -4.34
CA SER A 23 -40.74 36.65 -5.09
C SER A 23 -41.81 36.82 -6.20
N LYS A 24 -42.19 35.73 -6.87
CA LYS A 24 -43.26 35.74 -7.88
C LYS A 24 -44.64 35.98 -7.28
N ALA A 25 -45.02 35.23 -6.25
CA ALA A 25 -46.29 35.42 -5.55
C ALA A 25 -46.41 36.84 -4.97
N GLN A 26 -45.27 37.39 -4.51
CA GLN A 26 -45.18 38.76 -4.04
C GLN A 26 -45.43 39.81 -5.13
N ALA A 27 -44.92 39.58 -6.35
CA ALA A 27 -45.20 40.45 -7.49
C ALA A 27 -46.68 40.40 -7.88
N GLU A 28 -47.30 39.22 -7.85
CA GLU A 28 -48.73 39.03 -8.11
C GLU A 28 -49.59 39.74 -7.04
N LEU A 29 -49.22 39.66 -5.77
CA LEU A 29 -49.88 40.38 -4.67
C LEU A 29 -49.77 41.90 -4.80
N ARG A 30 -48.61 42.42 -5.25
CA ARG A 30 -48.46 43.86 -5.54
C ARG A 30 -49.39 44.30 -6.66
N THR A 31 -49.48 43.53 -7.75
CA THR A 31 -50.38 43.83 -8.86
C THR A 31 -51.84 43.82 -8.40
N ALA A 32 -52.25 42.80 -7.63
CA ALA A 32 -53.60 42.70 -7.08
C ALA A 32 -53.95 43.86 -6.11
N LEU A 33 -52.99 44.30 -5.29
CA LEU A 33 -53.19 45.41 -4.35
C LEU A 33 -53.30 46.78 -5.06
N VAL A 34 -52.61 46.93 -6.20
CA VAL A 34 -52.68 48.13 -7.06
C VAL A 34 -53.97 48.16 -7.90
N GLU A 35 -54.48 47.00 -8.32
CA GLU A 35 -55.75 46.88 -9.08
C GLU A 35 -57.01 46.93 -8.19
N GLN A 36 -56.89 46.81 -6.86
CA GLN A 36 -58.04 46.75 -5.96
C GLN A 36 -58.72 48.14 -5.80
N PRO A 37 -59.97 48.35 -6.28
CA PRO A 37 -60.64 49.63 -6.18
C PRO A 37 -61.05 49.94 -4.74
N ILE A 38 -60.79 51.18 -4.30
CA ILE A 38 -61.29 51.73 -3.02
C ILE A 38 -62.75 52.12 -3.24
N ASN A 39 -63.68 51.16 -3.17
CA ASN A 39 -65.08 51.43 -2.82
C ASN A 39 -65.91 50.14 -2.81
N SER A 40 -66.28 49.67 -1.62
CA SER A 40 -67.53 48.95 -1.44
C SER A 40 -68.58 49.96 -0.98
N LYS A 41 -69.44 50.37 -1.90
CA LYS A 41 -70.60 51.23 -1.65
C LYS A 41 -71.57 50.50 -0.71
N ALA A 42 -71.70 50.96 0.52
CA ALA A 42 -72.86 50.70 1.37
C ALA A 42 -73.46 52.06 1.74
N GLU A 43 -74.75 52.25 1.43
CA GLU A 43 -75.51 53.43 1.85
C GLU A 43 -75.59 53.48 3.38
N HIS A 44 -75.48 54.67 3.99
CA HIS A 44 -76.45 55.25 4.94
C HIS A 44 -75.94 56.54 5.62
N THR A 45 -76.64 57.66 5.37
CA THR A 45 -76.89 58.92 6.13
C THR A 45 -75.82 59.75 6.89
N ALA A 46 -76.00 61.08 6.76
CA ALA A 46 -74.97 62.12 6.78
C ALA A 46 -74.63 62.78 8.15
N ALA A 47 -73.43 63.38 8.14
CA ALA A 47 -72.90 64.49 8.95
C ALA A 47 -72.01 64.18 10.17
N GLN A 48 -72.02 62.98 10.73
CA GLN A 48 -70.99 62.54 11.71
C GLN A 48 -69.98 61.55 11.11
N GLU A 49 -70.34 60.93 9.98
CA GLU A 49 -69.53 59.94 9.26
C GLU A 49 -68.48 60.54 8.34
N ALA A 50 -68.61 61.78 7.87
CA ALA A 50 -67.63 62.36 6.95
C ALA A 50 -66.22 62.43 7.57
N VAL A 51 -66.11 62.68 8.88
CA VAL A 51 -64.83 62.69 9.61
C VAL A 51 -64.35 61.26 9.87
N GLN A 52 -65.26 60.31 10.15
CA GLN A 52 -64.92 58.92 10.47
C GLN A 52 -64.56 58.09 9.23
N ILE A 53 -65.24 58.31 8.11
CA ILE A 53 -64.95 57.72 6.80
C ILE A 53 -63.62 58.28 6.28
N HIS A 54 -63.34 59.58 6.46
CA HIS A 54 -62.06 60.16 6.03
C HIS A 54 -60.89 59.66 6.88
N LEU A 55 -61.07 59.51 8.19
CA LEU A 55 -60.07 58.90 9.09
C LEU A 55 -59.87 57.40 8.78
N SER A 56 -60.94 56.68 8.45
CA SER A 56 -60.92 55.27 8.01
C SER A 56 -60.23 55.08 6.66
N GLN A 57 -60.48 55.98 5.69
CA GLN A 57 -59.82 55.97 4.40
C GLN A 57 -58.34 56.39 4.50
N GLU A 58 -58.01 57.37 5.34
CA GLU A 58 -56.62 57.79 5.58
C GLU A 58 -55.82 56.68 6.27
N THR A 59 -56.41 55.99 7.25
CA THR A 59 -55.78 54.82 7.89
C THR A 59 -55.65 53.64 6.92
N GLN A 60 -56.65 53.38 6.08
CA GLN A 60 -56.56 52.36 5.04
C GLN A 60 -55.50 52.69 3.98
N ALA A 61 -55.35 53.96 3.60
CA ALA A 61 -54.30 54.41 2.69
C ALA A 61 -52.90 54.22 3.32
N LYS A 62 -52.72 54.60 4.59
CA LYS A 62 -51.47 54.35 5.34
C LYS A 62 -51.16 52.86 5.48
N ILE A 63 -52.17 52.01 5.68
CA ILE A 63 -52.00 50.55 5.71
C ILE A 63 -51.56 50.01 4.34
N LYS A 64 -52.17 50.47 3.25
CA LYS A 64 -51.77 50.08 1.88
C LYS A 64 -50.36 50.55 1.55
N GLU A 65 -49.98 51.77 1.92
CA GLU A 65 -48.62 52.28 1.75
C GLU A 65 -47.60 51.46 2.54
N HIS A 66 -47.90 51.13 3.81
CA HIS A 66 -47.05 50.25 4.60
C HIS A 66 -46.94 48.84 4.00
N GLN A 67 -48.03 48.27 3.48
CA GLN A 67 -47.98 46.98 2.79
C GLN A 67 -47.11 47.05 1.53
N LEU A 68 -47.25 48.11 0.74
CA LEU A 68 -46.44 48.34 -0.46
C LEU A 68 -44.95 48.51 -0.10
N PHE A 69 -44.64 49.19 1.01
CA PHE A 69 -43.28 49.38 1.52
C PHE A 69 -42.65 48.07 2.04
N VAL A 70 -43.39 47.28 2.82
CA VAL A 70 -42.92 45.97 3.29
C VAL A 70 -42.68 45.03 2.10
N LEU A 71 -43.60 45.04 1.14
CA LEU A 71 -43.39 44.35 -0.13
C LEU A 71 -42.11 44.89 -0.81
N ALA A 72 -41.93 46.20 -0.97
CA ALA A 72 -40.72 46.82 -1.55
C ALA A 72 -39.42 46.27 -0.92
N ALA A 73 -39.33 46.32 0.41
CA ALA A 73 -38.20 45.84 1.19
C ALA A 73 -37.94 44.33 1.03
N LEU A 74 -38.99 43.50 0.99
CA LEU A 74 -38.84 42.05 0.79
C LEU A 74 -38.29 41.69 -0.60
N SER A 75 -38.70 42.42 -1.64
CA SER A 75 -38.19 42.20 -3.00
C SER A 75 -36.72 42.62 -3.14
N GLU A 76 -36.32 43.70 -2.46
CA GLU A 76 -34.92 44.12 -2.42
C GLU A 76 -34.04 43.10 -1.68
N SER A 77 -34.55 42.55 -0.57
CA SER A 77 -33.87 41.47 0.17
C SER A 77 -33.67 40.22 -0.68
N SER A 78 -34.72 39.76 -1.38
CA SER A 78 -34.67 38.61 -2.30
C SER A 78 -33.60 38.78 -3.38
N LYS A 79 -33.52 39.96 -4.02
CA LYS A 79 -32.48 40.25 -5.03
C LYS A 79 -31.05 40.20 -4.48
N LYS A 80 -30.87 40.50 -3.19
CA LYS A 80 -29.55 40.46 -2.51
C LYS A 80 -29.14 39.04 -2.10
N LEU A 81 -30.11 38.12 -1.99
CA LEU A 81 -29.89 36.72 -1.63
C LEU A 81 -29.40 35.89 -2.82
N ASP A 82 -29.90 36.15 -4.03
CA ASP A 82 -29.49 35.45 -5.27
C ASP A 82 -27.95 35.35 -5.47
N PRO A 83 -27.17 36.45 -5.41
CA PRO A 83 -25.71 36.37 -5.59
C PRO A 83 -25.00 35.66 -4.42
N LYS A 84 -25.59 35.64 -3.22
CA LYS A 84 -25.03 34.92 -2.07
C LYS A 84 -25.20 33.41 -2.22
N PHE A 85 -26.35 32.97 -2.73
CA PHE A 85 -26.58 31.56 -3.05
C PHE A 85 -25.59 31.07 -4.11
N GLU A 86 -25.35 31.87 -5.16
CA GLU A 86 -24.37 31.53 -6.21
C GLU A 86 -22.93 31.46 -5.66
N ALA A 87 -22.53 32.42 -4.83
CA ALA A 87 -21.21 32.41 -4.17
C ALA A 87 -21.02 31.20 -3.25
N LEU A 88 -22.06 30.83 -2.47
CA LEU A 88 -22.04 29.63 -1.63
C LEU A 88 -21.97 28.35 -2.48
N GLN A 89 -22.72 28.28 -3.58
CA GLN A 89 -22.69 27.16 -4.50
C GLN A 89 -21.31 26.98 -5.15
N GLN A 90 -20.65 28.09 -5.49
CA GLN A 90 -19.31 28.10 -6.04
C GLN A 90 -18.25 27.66 -5.02
N LEU A 91 -18.32 28.16 -3.78
CA LEU A 91 -17.43 27.75 -2.68
C LEU A 91 -17.58 26.26 -2.35
N ILE A 92 -18.81 25.74 -2.33
CA ILE A 92 -19.06 24.31 -2.10
C ILE A 92 -18.49 23.47 -3.25
N LYS A 93 -18.68 23.88 -4.52
CA LYS A 93 -18.10 23.20 -5.68
C LYS A 93 -16.56 23.23 -5.68
N GLU A 94 -15.95 24.31 -5.22
CA GLU A 94 -14.50 24.45 -5.13
C GLU A 94 -13.93 23.59 -3.99
N GLN A 95 -14.60 23.52 -2.84
CA GLN A 95 -14.25 22.62 -1.73
C GLN A 95 -14.51 21.14 -2.08
N GLN A 96 -15.49 20.86 -2.94
CA GLN A 96 -15.83 19.51 -3.41
C GLN A 96 -14.90 19.02 -4.52
N LYS A 97 -14.14 19.91 -5.20
CA LYS A 97 -12.99 19.48 -6.01
C LYS A 97 -11.95 18.93 -5.06
N PRO A 98 -11.73 17.61 -5.08
CA PRO A 98 -11.38 16.93 -3.86
C PRO A 98 -9.96 17.27 -3.43
N VAL A 99 -9.78 17.26 -2.11
CA VAL A 99 -8.54 16.98 -1.37
C VAL A 99 -8.01 15.56 -1.70
N GLU A 100 -8.16 15.09 -2.94
CA GLU A 100 -7.64 13.82 -3.46
C GLU A 100 -6.19 13.95 -3.94
N TYR A 101 -5.74 15.17 -4.25
CA TYR A 101 -4.39 15.36 -4.82
C TYR A 101 -3.25 15.11 -3.82
N LYS A 102 -3.54 15.08 -2.52
CA LYS A 102 -2.53 14.86 -1.47
C LYS A 102 -2.44 13.41 -0.99
N ASN A 103 -3.52 12.64 -1.10
CA ASN A 103 -3.58 11.26 -0.61
C ASN A 103 -3.27 10.23 -1.71
N TYR A 104 -3.61 10.52 -2.97
CA TYR A 104 -3.28 9.63 -4.09
C TYR A 104 -1.77 9.54 -4.32
N SER A 105 -1.03 10.63 -4.14
CA SER A 105 0.43 10.66 -4.27
C SER A 105 1.13 9.89 -3.13
N LEU A 106 0.66 10.01 -1.90
CA LEU A 106 1.20 9.23 -0.77
C LEU A 106 0.89 7.74 -0.92
N PHE A 107 -0.34 7.38 -1.27
CA PHE A 107 -0.70 5.97 -1.50
C PHE A 107 0.05 5.37 -2.69
N ALA A 108 0.19 6.11 -3.80
CA ALA A 108 0.98 5.67 -4.96
C ALA A 108 2.47 5.53 -4.61
N SER A 109 3.03 6.41 -3.79
CA SER A 109 4.43 6.33 -3.35
C SER A 109 4.68 5.13 -2.44
N VAL A 110 3.74 4.80 -1.55
CA VAL A 110 3.83 3.61 -0.68
C VAL A 110 3.72 2.35 -1.52
N HIS A 111 2.79 2.29 -2.46
CA HIS A 111 2.61 1.14 -3.34
C HIS A 111 3.80 0.93 -4.31
N LEU A 112 4.46 2.02 -4.72
CA LEU A 112 5.69 1.99 -5.50
C LEU A 112 6.88 1.54 -4.66
N ALA A 113 7.00 2.05 -3.43
CA ALA A 113 8.05 1.67 -2.48
C ALA A 113 7.96 0.18 -2.10
N GLU A 114 6.74 -0.34 -1.91
CA GLU A 114 6.50 -1.77 -1.68
C GLU A 114 6.95 -2.63 -2.86
N ARG A 115 6.60 -2.24 -4.10
CA ARG A 115 7.07 -2.94 -5.31
C ARG A 115 8.59 -2.89 -5.46
N MET A 116 9.23 -1.77 -5.15
CA MET A 116 10.68 -1.64 -5.15
C MET A 116 11.34 -2.52 -4.09
N LEU A 117 10.76 -2.59 -2.89
CA LEU A 117 11.25 -3.44 -1.80
C LEU A 117 11.10 -4.92 -2.13
N LEU A 118 9.97 -5.33 -2.72
CA LEU A 118 9.76 -6.70 -3.21
C LEU A 118 10.76 -7.07 -4.30
N LEU A 119 11.02 -6.17 -5.26
CA LEU A 119 12.03 -6.38 -6.30
C LEU A 119 13.44 -6.49 -5.70
N LEU A 120 13.77 -5.65 -4.71
CA LEU A 120 15.04 -5.70 -4.00
C LEU A 120 15.22 -7.03 -3.28
N VAL A 121 14.23 -7.45 -2.49
CA VAL A 121 14.28 -8.72 -1.75
C VAL A 121 14.36 -9.90 -2.72
N CYS A 122 13.55 -9.90 -3.79
CA CYS A 122 13.60 -10.93 -4.82
C CYS A 122 14.99 -10.98 -5.49
N GLY A 123 15.56 -9.82 -5.84
CA GLY A 123 16.91 -9.73 -6.41
C GLY A 123 17.98 -10.27 -5.48
N LEU A 124 17.93 -9.93 -4.18
CA LEU A 124 18.87 -10.44 -3.17
C LEU A 124 18.77 -11.97 -3.02
N VAL A 125 17.56 -12.53 -3.08
CA VAL A 125 17.36 -13.99 -3.04
C VAL A 125 17.98 -14.66 -4.26
N MET A 126 17.81 -14.09 -5.46
CA MET A 126 18.41 -14.65 -6.69
C MET A 126 19.94 -14.57 -6.66
N ILE A 127 20.51 -13.45 -6.21
CA ILE A 127 21.96 -13.26 -6.09
C ILE A 127 22.55 -14.24 -5.06
N SER A 128 21.90 -14.41 -3.91
CA SER A 128 22.35 -15.37 -2.89
C SER A 128 22.24 -16.83 -3.35
N CYS A 129 21.16 -17.19 -4.06
CA CYS A 129 21.00 -18.51 -4.69
C CYS A 129 22.10 -18.78 -5.73
N TRP A 130 22.42 -17.79 -6.57
CA TRP A 130 23.48 -17.90 -7.57
C TRP A 130 24.86 -18.03 -6.93
N PHE A 131 25.15 -17.22 -5.90
CA PHE A 131 26.41 -17.30 -5.15
C PHE A 131 26.60 -18.67 -4.50
N PHE A 132 25.54 -19.21 -3.88
CA PHE A 132 25.58 -20.55 -3.28
C PHE A 132 25.76 -21.66 -4.33
N SER A 133 25.05 -21.56 -5.46
CA SER A 133 25.17 -22.53 -6.55
C SER A 133 26.57 -22.55 -7.17
N MET A 134 27.17 -21.37 -7.37
CA MET A 134 28.54 -21.25 -7.89
C MET A 134 29.58 -21.74 -6.86
N GLY A 135 29.40 -21.42 -5.58
CA GLY A 135 30.28 -21.89 -4.50
C GLY A 135 30.23 -23.41 -4.30
N ALA A 136 29.03 -24.01 -4.38
CA ALA A 136 28.86 -25.45 -4.29
C ALA A 136 29.61 -26.20 -5.40
N ASN A 137 29.59 -25.68 -6.64
CA ASN A 137 30.31 -26.27 -7.76
C ASN A 137 31.83 -26.22 -7.57
N GLN A 138 32.37 -25.13 -7.02
CA GLN A 138 33.81 -25.00 -6.76
C GLN A 138 34.28 -25.92 -5.63
N LEU A 139 33.54 -25.98 -4.52
CA LEU A 139 33.81 -26.87 -3.40
C LEU A 139 33.77 -28.34 -3.82
N GLN A 140 32.77 -28.68 -4.63
CA GLN A 140 32.60 -30.02 -5.15
C GLN A 140 33.73 -30.42 -6.10
N THR A 141 34.18 -29.48 -6.94
CA THR A 141 35.33 -29.70 -7.83
C THR A 141 36.61 -29.94 -7.02
N ALA A 142 36.86 -29.17 -5.95
CA ALA A 142 38.02 -29.37 -5.08
C ALA A 142 38.00 -30.72 -4.36
N PHE A 143 36.84 -31.12 -3.83
CA PHE A 143 36.65 -32.43 -3.22
C PHE A 143 36.88 -33.58 -4.23
N ASP A 144 36.36 -33.44 -5.45
CA ASP A 144 36.50 -34.44 -6.50
C ASP A 144 37.98 -34.65 -6.86
N TYR A 145 38.80 -33.60 -6.93
CA TYR A 145 40.26 -33.71 -7.14
C TYR A 145 41.00 -34.34 -5.95
N ASP A 146 40.67 -33.96 -4.72
CA ASP A 146 41.28 -34.55 -3.52
C ASP A 146 40.99 -36.06 -3.43
N LEU A 147 39.73 -36.45 -3.65
CA LEU A 147 39.33 -37.86 -3.63
C LEU A 147 40.01 -38.69 -4.72
N ARG A 148 40.13 -38.14 -5.94
CA ARG A 148 40.88 -38.77 -7.05
C ARG A 148 42.34 -39.01 -6.66
N TYR A 149 42.99 -38.02 -6.06
CA TYR A 149 44.37 -38.13 -5.62
C TYR A 149 44.56 -39.20 -4.53
N ARG A 150 43.72 -39.18 -3.48
CA ARG A 150 43.79 -40.18 -2.40
C ARG A 150 43.52 -41.59 -2.89
N TYR A 151 42.58 -41.76 -3.82
CA TYR A 151 42.29 -43.05 -4.43
C TYR A 151 43.48 -43.60 -5.23
N LEU A 152 44.12 -42.77 -6.05
CA LEU A 152 45.33 -43.16 -6.79
C LEU A 152 46.48 -43.51 -5.83
N ARG A 153 46.62 -42.77 -4.73
CA ARG A 153 47.60 -43.07 -3.68
C ARG A 153 47.32 -44.42 -3.01
N MET A 154 46.07 -44.74 -2.74
CA MET A 154 45.64 -46.04 -2.20
C MET A 154 45.97 -47.19 -3.17
N GLN A 155 45.75 -47.01 -4.48
CA GLN A 155 46.07 -48.04 -5.47
C GLN A 155 47.57 -48.33 -5.58
N GLY A 156 48.43 -47.38 -5.20
CA GLY A 156 49.89 -47.53 -5.17
C GLY A 156 50.58 -47.56 -6.54
N LYS A 157 49.81 -47.57 -7.64
CA LYS A 157 50.26 -47.43 -9.03
C LYS A 157 49.19 -46.67 -9.81
N ALA A 158 49.62 -45.72 -10.63
CA ALA A 158 48.71 -44.95 -11.48
C ALA A 158 48.74 -45.53 -12.90
N THR A 159 47.79 -46.40 -13.23
CA THR A 159 47.67 -46.99 -14.57
C THR A 159 46.75 -46.13 -15.43
N LYS A 160 46.95 -46.12 -16.75
CA LYS A 160 46.03 -45.45 -17.69
C LYS A 160 44.55 -45.86 -17.47
N LYS A 161 44.31 -47.14 -17.18
CA LYS A 161 42.96 -47.66 -16.86
C LYS A 161 42.33 -47.03 -15.62
N ASP A 162 43.14 -46.67 -14.63
CA ASP A 162 42.67 -46.04 -13.38
C ASP A 162 42.25 -44.60 -13.65
N PHE A 163 43.01 -43.89 -14.49
CA PHE A 163 42.62 -42.56 -14.96
C PHE A 163 41.36 -42.60 -15.83
N ASP A 164 41.27 -43.54 -16.78
CA ASP A 164 40.08 -43.71 -17.63
C ASP A 164 38.82 -44.00 -16.78
N TYR A 165 38.95 -44.81 -15.72
CA TYR A 165 37.88 -45.10 -14.78
C TYR A 165 37.47 -43.86 -13.95
N LEU A 166 38.44 -43.10 -13.44
CA LEU A 166 38.19 -41.86 -12.69
C LEU A 166 37.60 -40.76 -13.56
N ASP A 167 38.00 -40.66 -14.83
CA ASP A 167 37.40 -39.70 -15.77
C ASP A 167 35.98 -40.11 -16.16
N SER A 168 35.71 -41.40 -16.32
CA SER A 168 34.35 -41.89 -16.53
C SER A 168 33.42 -41.55 -15.35
N ILE A 169 33.87 -41.70 -14.10
CA ILE A 169 33.02 -41.53 -12.90
C ILE A 169 32.79 -40.07 -12.53
N PHE A 170 33.75 -39.18 -12.79
CA PHE A 170 33.68 -37.79 -12.34
C PHE A 170 33.41 -36.80 -13.47
N ILE A 171 33.87 -37.06 -14.70
CA ILE A 171 33.76 -36.13 -15.84
C ILE A 171 32.69 -36.60 -16.84
N MET A 172 32.76 -37.86 -17.29
CA MET A 172 31.94 -38.32 -18.42
C MET A 172 30.50 -38.68 -18.01
N HIS A 173 30.34 -39.51 -16.97
CA HIS A 173 29.05 -39.94 -16.43
C HIS A 173 29.09 -39.89 -14.91
N ARG A 174 28.82 -38.70 -14.37
CA ARG A 174 28.93 -38.46 -12.93
C ARG A 174 28.03 -39.42 -12.13
N ASN A 175 28.65 -40.36 -11.40
CA ASN A 175 27.93 -41.37 -10.65
C ASN A 175 28.13 -41.18 -9.14
N PRO A 176 27.18 -40.55 -8.42
CA PRO A 176 27.34 -40.24 -7.00
C PRO A 176 27.48 -41.49 -6.13
N LYS A 177 26.83 -42.60 -6.50
CA LYS A 177 26.95 -43.87 -5.76
C LYS A 177 28.37 -44.44 -5.86
N ALA A 178 28.97 -44.39 -7.06
CA ALA A 178 30.34 -44.86 -7.27
C ALA A 178 31.37 -43.98 -6.54
N ILE A 179 31.15 -42.65 -6.55
CA ILE A 179 31.99 -41.69 -5.81
C ILE A 179 31.93 -41.96 -4.29
N GLN A 180 30.73 -42.19 -3.74
CA GLN A 180 30.56 -42.50 -2.32
C GLN A 180 31.23 -43.83 -1.94
N GLN A 181 31.10 -44.87 -2.78
CA GLN A 181 31.80 -46.14 -2.56
C GLN A 181 33.32 -45.99 -2.61
N MET A 182 33.83 -45.16 -3.53
CA MET A 182 35.24 -44.85 -3.63
C MET A 182 35.74 -44.13 -2.37
N GLN A 183 35.00 -43.14 -1.89
CA GLN A 183 35.29 -42.42 -0.66
C GLN A 183 35.38 -43.38 0.54
N GLN A 184 34.41 -44.29 0.69
CA GLN A 184 34.44 -45.27 1.78
C GLN A 184 35.69 -46.15 1.72
N LYS A 185 36.05 -46.66 0.52
CA LYS A 185 37.26 -47.48 0.34
C LYS A 185 38.53 -46.73 0.72
N VAL A 186 38.62 -45.45 0.36
CA VAL A 186 39.76 -44.59 0.72
C VAL A 186 39.83 -44.41 2.24
N ILE A 187 38.71 -44.10 2.89
CA ILE A 187 38.63 -43.93 4.34
C ILE A 187 39.04 -45.21 5.07
N ASP A 188 38.50 -46.36 4.65
CA ASP A 188 38.80 -47.65 5.26
C ASP A 188 40.29 -48.00 5.12
N TYR A 189 40.89 -47.69 3.96
CA TYR A 189 42.33 -47.86 3.71
C TYR A 189 43.18 -46.94 4.59
N GLU A 190 42.86 -45.65 4.65
CA GLU A 190 43.59 -44.68 5.47
C GLU A 190 43.53 -45.06 6.97
N GLN A 191 42.37 -45.54 7.43
CA GLN A 191 42.20 -46.00 8.81
C GLN A 191 42.98 -47.29 9.07
N ALA A 192 43.01 -48.24 8.13
CA ALA A 192 43.84 -49.44 8.25
C ALA A 192 45.34 -49.10 8.31
N LEU A 193 45.79 -48.16 7.48
CA LEU A 193 47.16 -47.67 7.46
C LEU A 193 47.54 -47.02 8.80
N GLN A 194 46.65 -46.21 9.37
CA GLN A 194 46.86 -45.59 10.68
C GLN A 194 46.99 -46.64 11.79
N ARG A 195 46.09 -47.63 11.85
CA ARG A 195 46.19 -48.73 12.83
C ARG A 195 47.50 -49.49 12.69
N GLN A 196 47.95 -49.73 11.45
CA GLN A 196 49.22 -50.40 11.22
C GLN A 196 50.42 -49.58 11.74
N ALA A 197 50.41 -48.27 11.54
CA ALA A 197 51.44 -47.38 12.08
C ALA A 197 51.45 -47.37 13.62
N GLU A 198 50.27 -47.36 14.26
CA GLU A 198 50.15 -47.44 15.71
C GLU A 198 50.70 -48.76 16.27
N LEU A 199 50.38 -49.88 15.62
CA LEU A 199 50.89 -51.21 16.00
C LEU A 199 52.42 -51.28 15.87
N LEU A 200 52.99 -50.72 14.80
CA LEU A 200 54.44 -50.64 14.62
C LEU A 200 55.12 -49.84 15.75
N LEU A 201 54.55 -48.69 16.12
CA LEU A 201 55.06 -47.88 17.22
C LEU A 201 54.96 -48.61 18.58
N GLN A 202 53.88 -49.35 18.82
CA GLN A 202 53.76 -50.19 20.01
C GLN A 202 54.81 -51.31 20.02
N GLN A 203 55.04 -51.96 18.88
CA GLN A 203 56.05 -53.01 18.76
C GLN A 203 57.46 -52.48 19.04
N GLU A 204 57.79 -51.27 18.55
CA GLU A 204 59.06 -50.62 18.83
C GLU A 204 59.23 -50.29 20.32
N ARG A 205 58.18 -49.77 20.97
CA ARG A 205 58.19 -49.51 22.42
C ARG A 205 58.45 -50.78 23.22
N ILE A 206 57.72 -51.86 22.94
CA ILE A 206 57.90 -53.16 23.62
C ILE A 206 59.33 -53.67 23.40
N LYS A 207 59.87 -53.57 22.18
CA LYS A 207 61.23 -54.01 21.86
C LYS A 207 62.29 -53.18 22.61
N GLN A 208 62.06 -51.88 22.78
CA GLN A 208 62.92 -51.01 23.59
C GLN A 208 62.86 -51.38 25.08
N GLU A 209 61.67 -51.64 25.63
CA GLU A 209 61.50 -52.07 27.01
C GLU A 209 62.16 -53.41 27.28
N GLN A 210 61.98 -54.40 26.41
CA GLN A 210 62.68 -55.69 26.53
C GLN A 210 64.20 -55.53 26.52
N ARG A 211 64.75 -54.61 25.71
CA ARG A 211 66.19 -54.31 25.72
C ARG A 211 66.63 -53.69 27.05
N LYS A 212 65.83 -52.80 27.64
CA LYS A 212 66.11 -52.21 28.96
C LYS A 212 66.08 -53.26 30.07
N LEU A 213 65.04 -54.10 30.11
CA LEU A 213 64.89 -55.22 31.06
C LEU A 213 66.07 -56.20 30.96
N LYS A 214 66.45 -56.62 29.74
CA LYS A 214 67.62 -57.51 29.54
C LYS A 214 68.95 -56.90 30.02
N ARG A 215 69.11 -55.57 29.95
CA ARG A 215 70.30 -54.88 30.48
C ARG A 215 70.28 -54.84 32.01
N GLN A 216 69.11 -54.67 32.63
CA GLN A 216 68.96 -54.68 34.09
C GLN A 216 69.17 -56.08 34.67
N LEU A 217 68.70 -57.14 34.02
CA LEU A 217 68.88 -58.54 34.45
C LEU A 217 70.32 -59.07 34.29
N ARG A 218 71.18 -58.37 33.56
CA ARG A 218 72.60 -58.72 33.36
C ARG A 218 73.54 -57.98 34.31
N LYS A 219 73.01 -57.08 35.14
CA LYS A 219 73.72 -56.49 36.28
C LYS A 219 73.42 -57.30 37.53
#